data_AF-A0A2M8WKU9-F1
#
_entry.id   AF-A0A2M8WKU9-F1
#
_cell.length_a   1.000
_cell.length_b   1.000
_cell.length_c   1.000
_cell.angle_alpha   90.00
_cell.angle_beta   90.00
_cell.angle_gamma   90.00
#
_symmetry.space_group_name_H-M   'P 1'
#
loop_
_entity.id
_entity.type
_entity.pdbx_description
1 polymer ?
#
loop_
_entity_poly.entity_id
_entity_poly.type
_entity_poly.pdbx_seq_one_letter_code
_entity_poly.pdbx_strand_id
1 'polypeptide(L)'
;MIEFIAQLWDTAFNFEDFSRGERKFAFAQLMFIMIGVFGVVGFIFRIIMRVSGRKHHASAQSRLMDEMAAKARPGATRAEIAQMAHAEREARRAAARYIPPVPVALATRPDDGSYFVTLCAFAAAKQADGLMLNHYEKDALSVLCVAYETLGPAGLARLDDYDGVAPVRSLDLSRVFQQIGLNEFVAPFEKAIAVHLDRHQMIQDFVASGMPLEQAKASYKLPSYMPINESLLLLGGQARLVHLADRYYQAAYPWQEKIEKPAFA
;
A
#
# COMPACT_ATOMS: atom_id res chain seq x y z
N MET A 1 -20.85 -32.57 5.38
CA MET A 1 -20.25 -31.32 5.90
C MET A 1 -20.86 -30.10 5.24
N ILE A 2 -20.99 -30.06 3.90
CA ILE A 2 -21.65 -28.96 3.17
C ILE A 2 -23.14 -28.85 3.53
N GLU A 3 -23.87 -29.97 3.57
CA GLU A 3 -25.29 -29.99 3.99
C GLU A 3 -25.50 -29.52 5.44
N PHE A 4 -24.56 -29.85 6.34
CA PHE A 4 -24.59 -29.39 7.72
C PHE A 4 -24.37 -27.87 7.83
N ILE A 5 -23.46 -27.30 7.02
CA ILE A 5 -23.22 -25.86 6.98
C ILE A 5 -24.41 -25.13 6.34
N ALA A 6 -25.02 -25.70 5.30
CA ALA A 6 -26.23 -25.16 4.68
C ALA A 6 -27.41 -25.14 5.66
N GLN A 7 -27.59 -26.21 6.44
CA GLN A 7 -28.61 -26.26 7.48
C GLN A 7 -28.36 -25.23 8.59
N LEU A 8 -27.11 -25.06 9.02
CA LEU A 8 -26.74 -24.01 9.99
C LEU A 8 -26.96 -22.60 9.43
N TRP A 9 -26.74 -22.40 8.13
CA TRP A 9 -26.99 -21.13 7.45
C TRP A 9 -28.48 -20.81 7.38
N ASP A 10 -29.30 -21.77 6.94
CA ASP A 10 -30.76 -21.61 6.88
C ASP A 10 -31.35 -21.38 8.27
N THR A 11 -30.90 -22.11 9.29
CA THR A 11 -31.34 -21.88 10.67
C THR A 11 -30.84 -20.54 11.23
N ALA A 12 -29.62 -20.09 10.91
CA ALA A 12 -29.08 -18.83 11.42
C ALA A 12 -29.76 -17.59 10.82
N PHE A 13 -30.24 -17.67 9.57
CA PHE A 13 -30.77 -16.53 8.81
C PHE A 13 -32.26 -16.61 8.47
N ASN A 14 -32.98 -17.69 8.81
CA ASN A 14 -34.43 -17.74 8.70
C ASN A 14 -35.09 -17.09 9.94
N PHE A 15 -35.69 -15.92 9.73
CA PHE A 15 -36.24 -15.12 10.82
C PHE A 15 -37.67 -15.48 11.23
N GLU A 16 -38.35 -16.30 10.43
CA GLU A 16 -39.78 -16.58 10.54
C GLU A 16 -40.05 -17.91 11.24
N ASP A 17 -39.25 -18.95 10.97
CA ASP A 17 -39.53 -20.32 11.42
C ASP A 17 -38.77 -20.78 12.68
N PHE A 18 -37.78 -20.01 13.15
CA PHE A 18 -36.88 -20.44 14.24
C PHE A 18 -36.79 -19.44 15.39
N SER A 19 -36.67 -19.97 16.62
CA SER A 19 -36.60 -19.14 17.82
C SER A 19 -35.27 -18.37 17.91
N ARG A 20 -35.29 -17.21 18.58
CA ARG A 20 -34.09 -16.34 18.71
C ARG A 20 -32.89 -17.05 19.35
N GLY A 21 -33.13 -18.06 20.19
CA GLY A 21 -32.08 -18.85 20.84
C GLY A 21 -31.36 -19.79 19.86
N GLU A 22 -32.12 -20.49 19.02
CA GLU A 22 -31.60 -21.44 18.04
C GLU A 22 -30.76 -20.74 16.97
N ARG A 23 -31.22 -19.57 16.50
CA ARG A 23 -30.47 -18.76 15.51
C ARG A 23 -29.12 -18.29 16.03
N LYS A 24 -29.05 -17.84 17.29
CA LYS A 24 -27.80 -17.40 17.92
C LYS A 24 -26.80 -18.55 18.05
N PHE A 25 -27.29 -19.74 18.38
CA PHE A 25 -26.46 -20.93 18.50
C PHE A 25 -25.91 -21.36 17.14
N ALA A 26 -26.75 -21.37 16.09
CA ALA A 26 -26.32 -21.65 14.72
C ALA A 26 -25.29 -20.63 14.20
N PHE A 27 -25.50 -19.34 14.49
CA PHE A 27 -24.55 -18.28 14.13
C PHE A 27 -23.19 -18.43 14.83
N ALA A 28 -23.20 -18.78 16.12
CA ALA A 28 -21.98 -19.04 16.88
C ALA A 28 -21.21 -20.26 16.30
N GLN A 29 -21.92 -21.32 15.90
CA GLN A 29 -21.30 -22.49 15.28
C GLN A 29 -20.70 -22.17 13.90
N LEU A 30 -21.38 -21.37 13.07
CA LEU A 30 -20.82 -20.88 11.80
C LEU A 30 -19.55 -20.04 12.01
N MET A 31 -19.54 -19.17 13.02
CA MET A 31 -18.34 -18.39 13.36
C MET A 31 -17.18 -19.28 13.81
N PHE A 32 -17.42 -20.29 14.65
CA PHE A 32 -16.37 -21.23 15.07
C PHE A 32 -15.80 -22.04 13.90
N ILE A 33 -16.64 -22.47 12.96
CA ILE A 33 -16.21 -23.18 11.75
C ILE A 33 -15.36 -22.26 10.86
N MET A 34 -15.81 -21.01 10.64
CA MET A 34 -15.07 -20.00 9.87
C MET A 34 -13.70 -19.69 10.52
N ILE A 35 -13.66 -19.44 11.83
CA ILE A 35 -12.42 -19.17 12.57
C ILE A 35 -11.50 -20.40 12.56
N GLY A 36 -12.05 -21.61 12.67
CA GLY A 36 -11.29 -22.85 12.57
C GLY A 36 -10.63 -23.04 11.20
N VAL A 37 -11.37 -22.83 10.11
CA VAL A 37 -10.86 -22.98 8.74
C VAL A 37 -9.81 -21.90 8.42
N PHE A 38 -10.12 -20.62 8.68
CA PHE A 38 -9.16 -19.53 8.46
C PHE A 38 -7.94 -19.60 9.40
N GLY A 39 -8.13 -20.04 10.64
CA GLY A 39 -7.07 -20.23 11.62
C GLY A 39 -6.10 -21.35 11.24
N VAL A 40 -6.60 -22.49 10.76
CA VAL A 40 -5.76 -23.61 10.31
C VAL A 40 -4.97 -23.26 9.05
N VAL A 41 -5.60 -22.60 8.08
CA VAL A 41 -4.90 -22.15 6.85
C VAL A 41 -3.82 -21.12 7.18
N GLY A 42 -4.11 -20.12 8.02
CA GLY A 42 -3.13 -19.13 8.46
C GLY A 42 -1.99 -19.72 9.29
N PHE A 43 -2.27 -20.72 10.14
CA PHE A 43 -1.27 -21.41 10.94
C PHE A 43 -0.32 -22.26 10.08
N ILE A 44 -0.84 -22.99 9.09
CA ILE A 44 -0.03 -23.77 8.14
C ILE A 44 0.87 -22.82 7.33
N PHE A 45 0.34 -21.68 6.86
CA PHE A 45 1.13 -20.70 6.11
C PHE A 45 2.27 -20.11 6.97
N ARG A 46 2.02 -19.85 8.26
CA ARG A 46 3.03 -19.39 9.21
C ARG A 46 4.10 -20.45 9.48
N ILE A 47 3.74 -21.73 9.56
CA ILE A 47 4.70 -22.85 9.67
C ILE A 47 5.55 -22.94 8.40
N ILE A 48 4.93 -22.89 7.22
CA ILE A 48 5.63 -22.94 5.93
C ILE A 48 6.63 -21.78 5.82
N MET A 49 6.24 -20.54 6.14
CA MET A 49 7.17 -19.41 6.16
C MET A 49 8.31 -19.60 7.16
N ARG A 50 8.03 -20.12 8.36
CA ARG A 50 9.05 -20.34 9.40
C ARG A 50 10.03 -21.44 9.01
N VAL A 51 9.56 -22.48 8.33
CA VAL A 51 10.41 -23.57 7.79
C VAL A 51 11.20 -23.09 6.57
N SER A 52 10.59 -22.31 5.67
CA SER A 52 11.24 -21.71 4.51
C SER A 52 12.36 -20.76 4.91
N GLY A 53 12.10 -19.84 5.85
CA GLY A 53 13.10 -18.93 6.39
C GLY A 53 14.27 -19.65 7.06
N ARG A 54 14.01 -20.75 7.79
CA ARG A 54 15.07 -21.59 8.37
C ARG A 54 15.91 -22.30 7.31
N LYS A 55 15.31 -22.80 6.23
CA LYS A 55 16.03 -23.45 5.11
C LYS A 55 16.91 -22.45 4.35
N HIS A 56 16.41 -21.24 4.07
CA HIS A 56 17.20 -20.20 3.41
C HIS A 56 18.37 -19.71 4.27
N HIS A 57 18.19 -19.56 5.59
CA HIS A 57 19.28 -19.22 6.49
C HIS A 57 20.31 -20.35 6.64
N ALA A 58 19.87 -21.61 6.72
CA ALA A 58 20.77 -22.76 6.78
C ALA A 58 21.59 -22.91 5.47
N SER A 59 20.97 -22.69 4.31
CA SER A 59 21.67 -22.74 3.02
C SER A 59 22.63 -21.56 2.83
N ALA A 60 22.29 -20.36 3.28
CA ALA A 60 23.20 -19.23 3.25
C ALA A 60 24.40 -19.43 4.20
N GLN A 61 24.18 -20.05 5.35
CA GLN A 61 25.23 -20.36 6.31
C GLN A 61 26.15 -21.49 5.83
N SER A 62 25.61 -22.53 5.17
CA SER A 62 26.43 -23.61 4.61
C SER A 62 27.32 -23.08 3.48
N ARG A 63 26.76 -22.28 2.56
CA ARG A 63 27.54 -21.66 1.47
C ARG A 63 28.67 -20.79 1.97
N LEU A 64 28.44 -20.02 3.04
CA LEU A 64 29.47 -19.17 3.65
C LEU A 64 30.55 -20.01 4.35
N MET A 65 30.17 -21.11 5.00
CA MET A 65 31.14 -22.07 5.57
C MET A 65 31.97 -22.77 4.49
N ASP A 66 31.36 -23.16 3.36
CA ASP A 66 32.05 -23.78 2.22
C ASP A 66 33.01 -22.78 1.56
N GLU A 67 32.59 -21.51 1.40
CA GLU A 67 33.42 -20.42 0.88
C GLU A 67 34.64 -20.16 1.77
N MET A 68 34.49 -20.23 3.10
CA MET A 68 35.59 -20.05 4.04
C MET A 68 36.48 -21.29 4.14
N ALA A 69 35.93 -22.49 4.01
CA ALA A 69 36.71 -23.73 3.95
C ALA A 69 37.63 -23.75 2.72
N ALA A 70 37.15 -23.25 1.57
CA ALA A 70 37.96 -23.11 0.36
C ALA A 70 39.09 -22.07 0.47
N LYS A 71 38.94 -21.06 1.35
CA LYS A 71 39.94 -20.02 1.61
C LYS A 71 40.87 -20.34 2.78
N ALA A 72 40.59 -21.40 3.54
CA ALA A 72 41.36 -21.78 4.71
C ALA A 72 42.72 -22.41 4.33
N ARG A 73 43.70 -22.30 5.23
CA ARG A 73 45.01 -22.94 5.05
C ARG A 73 44.87 -24.47 5.09
N PRO A 74 45.74 -25.24 4.40
CA PRO A 74 45.72 -26.70 4.46
C PRO A 74 45.88 -27.18 5.92
N GLY A 75 44.94 -28.01 6.39
CA GLY A 75 44.93 -28.52 7.77
C GLY A 75 44.15 -27.67 8.78
N ALA A 76 43.48 -26.59 8.36
CA ALA A 76 42.65 -25.79 9.24
C ALA A 76 41.52 -26.60 9.90
N THR A 77 41.35 -26.40 11.19
CA THR A 77 40.30 -27.09 11.96
C THR A 77 38.93 -26.47 11.68
N ARG A 78 37.88 -27.26 11.89
CA ARG A 78 36.48 -26.80 11.69
C ARG A 78 36.13 -25.58 12.55
N ALA A 79 36.75 -25.43 13.71
CA ALA A 79 36.56 -24.28 14.59
C ALA A 79 37.16 -23.00 14.00
N GLU A 80 38.32 -23.09 13.35
CA GLU A 80 38.98 -21.96 12.68
C GLU A 80 38.17 -21.49 11.46
N ILE A 81 37.64 -22.44 10.67
CA ILE A 81 36.75 -22.13 9.54
C ILE A 81 35.46 -21.43 10.01
N ALA A 82 34.89 -21.88 11.14
CA ALA A 82 33.71 -21.25 11.73
C ALA A 82 33.99 -19.82 12.25
N GLN A 83 35.18 -19.57 12.81
CA GLN A 83 35.59 -18.23 13.24
C GLN A 83 35.81 -17.30 12.04
N MET A 84 36.43 -17.80 10.96
CA MET A 84 36.58 -17.04 9.71
C MET A 84 35.21 -16.69 9.09
N ALA A 85 34.27 -17.64 9.08
CA ALA A 85 32.90 -17.39 8.63
C ALA A 85 32.15 -16.37 9.50
N HIS A 86 32.40 -16.37 10.81
CA HIS A 86 31.84 -15.36 11.72
C HIS A 86 32.42 -13.97 11.44
N ALA A 87 33.74 -13.86 11.33
CA ALA A 87 34.43 -12.60 11.06
C ALA A 87 34.04 -12.02 9.68
N GLU A 88 33.95 -12.85 8.65
CA GLU A 88 33.48 -12.44 7.31
C GLU A 88 32.01 -11.97 7.36
N ARG A 89 31.15 -12.63 8.13
CA ARG A 89 29.76 -12.20 8.31
C ARG A 89 29.67 -10.87 9.05
N GLU A 90 30.52 -10.64 10.03
CA GLU A 90 30.63 -9.37 10.74
C GLU A 90 31.19 -8.26 9.84
N ALA A 91 32.19 -8.56 9.02
CA ALA A 91 32.73 -7.64 8.03
C ALA A 91 31.69 -7.28 6.97
N ARG A 92 30.93 -8.25 6.44
CA ARG A 92 29.80 -7.99 5.51
C ARG A 92 28.69 -7.18 6.18
N ARG A 93 28.40 -7.41 7.46
CA ARG A 93 27.46 -6.59 8.26
C ARG A 93 27.99 -5.18 8.49
N ALA A 94 29.29 -5.01 8.70
CA ALA A 94 29.93 -3.71 8.88
C ALA A 94 29.97 -2.91 7.55
N ALA A 95 30.28 -3.57 6.44
CA ALA A 95 30.24 -2.98 5.11
C ALA A 95 28.81 -2.55 4.70
N ALA A 96 27.80 -3.33 5.07
CA ALA A 96 26.40 -2.95 4.87
C ALA A 96 25.92 -1.79 5.77
N ARG A 97 26.68 -1.41 6.79
CA ARG A 97 26.31 -0.36 7.76
C ARG A 97 26.77 1.05 7.36
N TYR A 98 27.57 1.22 6.31
CA TYR A 98 27.99 2.56 5.87
C TYR A 98 27.83 2.73 4.36
N ILE A 99 26.58 2.97 3.96
CA ILE A 99 26.30 3.79 2.77
C ILE A 99 26.16 5.21 3.34
N PRO A 100 27.06 6.17 3.03
CA PRO A 100 26.84 7.54 3.46
C PRO A 100 25.45 7.96 2.97
N PRO A 101 24.61 8.59 3.80
CA PRO A 101 23.32 9.06 3.34
C PRO A 101 23.59 9.97 2.15
N VAL A 102 23.12 9.59 0.96
CA VAL A 102 23.06 10.52 -0.17
C VAL A 102 22.36 11.74 0.39
N PRO A 103 22.94 12.96 0.29
CA PRO A 103 22.28 14.16 0.77
C PRO A 103 20.87 14.15 0.21
N VAL A 104 19.87 14.10 1.09
CA VAL A 104 18.48 14.07 0.67
C VAL A 104 18.22 15.41 0.03
N ALA A 105 18.32 15.49 -1.30
CA ALA A 105 18.00 16.71 -2.03
C ALA A 105 16.58 17.11 -1.63
N LEU A 106 16.40 18.39 -1.33
CA LEU A 106 15.13 18.98 -0.91
C LEU A 106 14.59 19.82 -2.06
N ALA A 107 13.26 19.89 -2.16
CA ALA A 107 12.62 20.74 -3.14
C ALA A 107 12.95 22.22 -2.85
N THR A 108 13.19 22.99 -3.91
CA THR A 108 13.35 24.43 -3.82
C THR A 108 12.00 25.09 -3.56
N ARG A 109 11.97 26.10 -2.70
CA ARG A 109 10.76 26.85 -2.37
C ARG A 109 10.17 27.51 -3.63
N PRO A 110 8.89 27.27 -3.95
CA PRO A 110 8.21 27.98 -5.03
C PRO A 110 7.77 29.38 -4.59
N ASP A 111 7.83 30.36 -5.51
CA ASP A 111 7.48 31.76 -5.24
C ASP A 111 6.00 32.06 -5.52
N ASP A 112 5.37 31.26 -6.38
CA ASP A 112 3.98 31.37 -6.82
C ASP A 112 2.98 30.74 -5.83
N GLY A 113 3.48 30.10 -4.78
CA GLY A 113 2.67 29.45 -3.76
C GLY A 113 2.22 28.03 -4.11
N SER A 114 2.67 27.44 -5.22
CA SER A 114 2.29 26.08 -5.65
C SER A 114 3.06 24.98 -4.90
N TYR A 115 3.11 25.04 -3.57
CA TYR A 115 3.92 24.17 -2.71
C TYR A 115 3.66 22.67 -2.94
N PHE A 116 2.41 22.24 -2.99
CA PHE A 116 2.03 20.85 -3.18
C PHE A 116 2.45 20.34 -4.57
N VAL A 117 2.11 21.07 -5.64
CA VAL A 117 2.41 20.66 -7.01
C VAL A 117 3.92 20.61 -7.24
N THR A 118 4.65 21.60 -6.73
CA THR A 118 6.12 21.64 -6.80
C THR A 118 6.75 20.47 -6.05
N LEU A 119 6.27 20.15 -4.85
CA LEU A 119 6.77 19.02 -4.06
C LEU A 119 6.47 17.68 -4.75
N CYS A 120 5.27 17.53 -5.31
CA CYS A 120 4.87 16.33 -6.03
C CYS A 120 5.75 16.10 -7.27
N ALA A 121 5.97 17.13 -8.09
CA ALA A 121 6.85 17.07 -9.26
C ALA A 121 8.31 16.75 -8.86
N PHE A 122 8.81 17.39 -7.80
CA PHE A 122 10.14 17.09 -7.27
C PHE A 122 10.27 15.65 -6.79
N ALA A 123 9.28 15.16 -6.02
CA ALA A 123 9.26 13.79 -5.52
C ALA A 123 9.19 12.76 -6.67
N ALA A 124 8.40 13.03 -7.70
CA ALA A 124 8.31 12.18 -8.89
C ALA A 124 9.66 12.08 -9.62
N ALA A 125 10.33 13.21 -9.87
CA ALA A 125 11.65 13.24 -10.48
C ALA A 125 12.69 12.50 -9.62
N LYS A 126 12.68 12.77 -8.31
CA LYS A 126 13.56 12.11 -7.34
C LYS A 126 13.35 10.59 -7.30
N GLN A 127 12.10 10.13 -7.40
CA GLN A 127 11.80 8.69 -7.49
C GLN A 127 12.30 8.08 -8.80
N ALA A 128 12.15 8.79 -9.93
CA ALA A 128 12.65 8.34 -11.23
C ALA A 128 14.18 8.19 -11.23
N ASP A 129 14.89 9.05 -10.51
CA ASP A 129 16.34 8.99 -10.31
C ASP A 129 16.78 7.92 -9.28
N GLY A 130 15.83 7.16 -8.71
CA GLY A 130 16.11 6.12 -7.72
C GLY A 130 16.53 6.65 -6.34
N LEU A 131 16.31 7.93 -6.07
CA LEU A 131 16.67 8.57 -4.81
C LEU A 131 15.60 8.33 -3.73
N MET A 132 16.04 8.28 -2.47
CA MET A 132 15.14 8.04 -1.34
C MET A 132 14.25 9.25 -1.05
N LEU A 133 12.94 9.02 -1.08
CA LEU A 133 11.94 10.00 -0.67
C LEU A 133 11.83 10.10 0.85
N ASN A 134 11.73 11.32 1.38
CA ASN A 134 11.33 11.53 2.77
C ASN A 134 9.81 11.30 2.97
N HIS A 135 9.31 11.38 4.20
CA HIS A 135 7.90 11.09 4.47
C HIS A 135 6.94 12.11 3.83
N TYR A 136 7.28 13.40 3.79
CA TYR A 136 6.46 14.42 3.13
C TYR A 136 6.35 14.18 1.63
N GLU A 137 7.47 13.87 0.97
CA GLU A 137 7.55 13.54 -0.46
C GLU A 137 6.75 12.28 -0.80
N LYS A 138 6.83 11.26 0.06
CA LYS A 138 6.01 10.05 -0.08
C LYS A 138 4.53 10.37 0.02
N ASP A 139 4.13 11.17 1.00
CA ASP A 139 2.72 11.53 1.18
C ASP A 139 2.18 12.37 0.03
N ALA A 140 3.00 13.31 -0.47
CA ALA A 140 2.67 14.14 -1.63
C ALA A 140 2.52 13.30 -2.90
N LEU A 141 3.46 12.38 -3.16
CA LEU A 141 3.49 11.57 -4.38
C LEU A 141 2.52 10.38 -4.37
N SER A 142 2.04 9.97 -3.20
CA SER A 142 1.07 8.87 -3.05
C SER A 142 -0.35 9.41 -2.86
N VAL A 143 -0.82 9.52 -1.63
CA VAL A 143 -2.21 9.81 -1.29
C VAL A 143 -2.69 11.11 -1.90
N LEU A 144 -1.91 12.20 -1.78
CA LEU A 144 -2.35 13.49 -2.28
C LEU A 144 -2.27 13.60 -3.80
N CYS A 145 -1.29 12.96 -4.44
CA CYS A 145 -1.23 12.89 -5.90
C CYS A 145 -2.43 12.14 -6.47
N VAL A 146 -2.73 10.95 -5.93
CA VAL A 146 -3.91 10.16 -6.33
C VAL A 146 -5.19 10.97 -6.14
N ALA A 147 -5.36 11.61 -4.98
CA ALA A 147 -6.52 12.46 -4.71
C ALA A 147 -6.59 13.67 -5.66
N TYR A 148 -5.46 14.31 -5.96
CA TYR A 148 -5.40 15.43 -6.89
C TYR A 148 -5.80 15.03 -8.32
N GLU A 149 -5.28 13.92 -8.84
CA GLU A 149 -5.58 13.43 -10.19
C GLU A 149 -7.04 13.01 -10.33
N THR A 150 -7.56 12.32 -9.32
CA THR A 150 -8.94 11.80 -9.28
C THR A 150 -10.00 12.86 -8.96
N LEU A 151 -9.61 14.01 -8.43
CA LEU A 151 -10.52 15.16 -8.30
C LEU A 151 -10.48 16.09 -9.53
N GLY A 152 -9.64 15.79 -10.52
CA GLY A 152 -9.52 16.55 -11.76
C GLY A 152 -10.66 16.30 -12.76
N PRO A 153 -10.52 16.73 -14.03
CA PRO A 153 -11.58 16.67 -15.03
C PRO A 153 -12.15 15.28 -15.32
N ALA A 154 -11.31 14.25 -15.21
CA ALA A 154 -11.72 12.85 -15.39
C ALA A 154 -12.43 12.26 -14.15
N GLY A 155 -12.36 12.94 -13.01
CA GLY A 155 -12.95 12.50 -11.75
C GLY A 155 -12.41 11.15 -11.27
N LEU A 156 -13.18 10.51 -10.39
CA LEU A 156 -12.83 9.20 -9.83
C LEU A 156 -12.75 8.07 -10.87
N ALA A 157 -13.18 8.28 -12.11
CA ALA A 157 -12.98 7.30 -13.19
C ALA A 157 -11.49 7.03 -13.47
N ARG A 158 -10.59 7.95 -13.09
CA ARG A 158 -9.13 7.73 -13.06
C ARG A 158 -8.71 6.53 -12.21
N LEU A 159 -9.52 6.10 -11.26
CA LEU A 159 -9.22 4.90 -10.48
C LEU A 159 -9.21 3.64 -11.36
N ASP A 160 -9.99 3.60 -12.44
CA ASP A 160 -10.04 2.45 -13.34
C ASP A 160 -8.73 2.24 -14.13
N ASP A 161 -7.82 3.23 -14.13
CA ASP A 161 -6.46 3.11 -14.71
C ASP A 161 -5.55 2.19 -13.85
N TYR A 162 -5.94 1.89 -12.60
CA TYR A 162 -5.21 0.98 -11.72
C TYR A 162 -5.68 -0.46 -11.94
N ASP A 163 -4.74 -1.40 -12.10
CA ASP A 163 -5.01 -2.81 -12.44
C ASP A 163 -5.63 -3.63 -11.29
N GLY A 164 -6.82 -3.25 -10.82
CA GLY A 164 -7.55 -3.96 -9.76
C GLY A 164 -6.91 -3.89 -8.38
N VAL A 165 -5.91 -3.02 -8.22
CA VAL A 165 -5.23 -2.76 -6.95
C VAL A 165 -5.70 -1.42 -6.42
N ALA A 166 -5.96 -1.35 -5.12
CA ALA A 166 -6.22 -0.08 -4.45
C ALA A 166 -4.97 0.80 -4.52
N PRO A 167 -5.04 2.01 -5.12
CA PRO A 167 -3.85 2.86 -5.31
C PRO A 167 -3.27 3.34 -3.98
N VAL A 168 -4.10 3.38 -2.94
CA VAL A 168 -3.75 3.86 -1.59
C VAL A 168 -4.42 3.00 -0.55
N ARG A 169 -3.76 2.83 0.61
CA ARG A 169 -4.34 2.11 1.75
C ARG A 169 -5.22 3.06 2.56
N SER A 170 -6.35 2.55 3.07
CA SER A 170 -7.29 3.32 3.93
C SER A 170 -6.58 4.01 5.11
N LEU A 171 -5.65 3.33 5.78
CA LEU A 171 -4.89 3.92 6.89
C LEU A 171 -4.04 5.12 6.46
N ASP A 172 -3.39 5.04 5.30
CA ASP A 172 -2.56 6.14 4.78
C ASP A 172 -3.46 7.32 4.37
N LEU A 173 -4.61 7.01 3.76
CA LEU A 173 -5.60 8.00 3.35
C LEU A 173 -6.16 8.77 4.54
N SER A 174 -6.62 8.06 5.58
CA SER A 174 -7.12 8.68 6.81
C SER A 174 -6.05 9.54 7.49
N ARG A 175 -4.82 9.03 7.62
CA ARG A 175 -3.73 9.78 8.25
C ARG A 175 -3.42 11.07 7.50
N VAL A 176 -3.22 10.98 6.18
CA VAL A 176 -2.80 12.12 5.36
C VAL A 176 -3.90 13.18 5.27
N PHE A 177 -5.14 12.78 5.03
CA PHE A 177 -6.26 13.73 5.01
C PHE A 177 -6.49 14.38 6.38
N GLN A 178 -6.31 13.65 7.47
CA GLN A 178 -6.36 14.25 8.80
C GLN A 178 -5.25 15.27 9.03
N GLN A 179 -4.04 15.00 8.56
CA GLN A 179 -2.90 15.91 8.68
C GLN A 179 -3.13 17.24 7.96
N ILE A 180 -3.82 17.25 6.83
CA ILE A 180 -4.10 18.46 6.04
C ILE A 180 -5.49 19.07 6.31
N GLY A 181 -6.29 18.48 7.22
CA GLY A 181 -7.61 19.01 7.59
C GLY A 181 -8.73 18.70 6.59
N LEU A 182 -8.69 17.54 5.95
CA LEU A 182 -9.69 17.02 5.00
C LEU A 182 -10.32 15.70 5.47
N ASN A 183 -10.60 15.57 6.77
CA ASN A 183 -11.17 14.34 7.35
C ASN A 183 -12.45 13.87 6.64
N GLU A 184 -13.26 14.81 6.19
CA GLU A 184 -14.48 14.56 5.44
C GLU A 184 -14.26 13.90 4.07
N PHE A 185 -13.05 13.97 3.49
CA PHE A 185 -12.73 13.32 2.21
C PHE A 185 -12.47 11.82 2.40
N VAL A 186 -12.22 11.36 3.64
CA VAL A 186 -11.85 9.96 3.92
C VAL A 186 -12.94 9.00 3.45
N ALA A 187 -14.16 9.15 3.95
CA ALA A 187 -15.25 8.23 3.62
C ALA A 187 -15.63 8.22 2.13
N PRO A 188 -15.75 9.37 1.43
CA PRO A 188 -15.95 9.39 -0.02
C PRO A 188 -14.86 8.66 -0.80
N PHE A 189 -13.59 8.85 -0.46
CA PHE A 189 -12.49 8.17 -1.14
C PHE A 189 -12.44 6.67 -0.85
N GLU A 190 -12.69 6.24 0.39
CA GLU A 190 -12.80 4.81 0.70
C GLU A 190 -13.91 4.15 -0.09
N LYS A 191 -15.07 4.82 -0.22
CA LYS A 191 -16.17 4.36 -1.05
C LYS A 191 -15.79 4.30 -2.53
N ALA A 192 -15.02 5.27 -3.02
CA ALA A 192 -14.55 5.27 -4.41
C ALA A 192 -13.60 4.10 -4.68
N ILE A 193 -12.68 3.81 -3.75
CA ILE A 193 -11.79 2.65 -3.85
C ILE A 193 -12.58 1.33 -3.84
N ALA A 194 -13.63 1.22 -3.01
CA ALA A 194 -14.50 0.05 -3.04
C ALA A 194 -15.20 -0.11 -4.40
N VAL A 195 -15.75 0.98 -4.95
CA VAL A 195 -16.36 1.00 -6.29
C VAL A 195 -15.36 0.57 -7.36
N HIS A 196 -14.11 1.04 -7.30
CA HIS A 196 -13.04 0.63 -8.20
C HIS A 196 -12.80 -0.88 -8.19
N LEU A 197 -12.64 -1.45 -7.00
CA LEU A 197 -12.39 -2.89 -6.85
C LEU A 197 -13.59 -3.73 -7.34
N ASP A 198 -14.81 -3.28 -7.03
CA ASP A 198 -16.04 -3.93 -7.51
C ASP A 198 -16.16 -3.86 -9.03
N ARG A 199 -15.90 -2.69 -9.63
CA ARG A 199 -15.89 -2.50 -11.08
C ARG A 199 -14.86 -3.41 -11.74
N HIS A 200 -13.64 -3.47 -11.20
CA HIS A 200 -12.60 -4.36 -11.72
C HIS A 200 -13.04 -5.82 -11.70
N GLN A 201 -13.57 -6.31 -10.57
CA GLN A 201 -14.06 -7.68 -10.46
C GLN A 201 -15.20 -7.96 -11.46
N MET A 202 -16.18 -7.06 -11.56
CA MET A 202 -17.29 -7.23 -12.51
C MET A 202 -16.83 -7.24 -13.98
N ILE A 203 -15.82 -6.43 -14.33
CA ILE A 203 -15.23 -6.46 -15.67
C ILE A 203 -14.59 -7.82 -15.93
N GLN A 204 -13.83 -8.36 -14.97
CA GLN A 204 -13.24 -9.70 -15.09
C GLN A 204 -14.32 -10.78 -15.27
N ASP A 205 -15.41 -10.69 -14.51
CA ASP A 205 -16.53 -11.64 -14.60
C ASP A 205 -17.24 -11.56 -15.95
N PHE A 206 -17.47 -10.34 -16.48
CA PHE A 206 -18.03 -10.16 -17.82
C PHE A 206 -17.12 -10.73 -18.91
N VAL A 207 -15.81 -10.46 -18.82
CA VAL A 207 -14.84 -11.00 -19.77
C VAL A 207 -14.80 -12.52 -19.71
N ALA A 208 -14.82 -13.11 -18.51
CA ALA A 208 -14.88 -14.56 -18.32
C ALA A 208 -16.15 -15.20 -18.90
N SER A 209 -17.26 -14.45 -18.97
CA SER A 209 -18.51 -14.89 -19.61
C SER A 209 -18.50 -14.82 -21.14
N GLY A 210 -17.40 -14.32 -21.73
CA GLY A 210 -17.23 -14.17 -23.18
C GLY A 210 -17.56 -12.78 -23.73
N MET A 211 -17.81 -11.79 -22.86
CA MET A 211 -18.00 -10.41 -23.29
C MET A 211 -16.65 -9.78 -23.70
N PRO A 212 -16.56 -9.10 -24.85
CA PRO A 212 -15.36 -8.33 -25.21
C PRO A 212 -15.03 -7.27 -24.15
N LEU A 213 -13.74 -7.08 -23.85
CA LEU A 213 -13.28 -6.16 -22.79
C LEU A 213 -13.85 -4.73 -22.93
N GLU A 214 -13.86 -4.19 -24.14
CA GLU A 214 -14.40 -2.85 -24.41
C GLU A 214 -15.90 -2.75 -24.08
N GLN A 215 -16.66 -3.81 -24.35
CA GLN A 215 -18.09 -3.88 -23.99
C GLN A 215 -18.28 -4.05 -22.49
N ALA A 216 -17.41 -4.83 -21.83
CA ALA A 216 -17.42 -5.01 -20.38
C ALA A 216 -17.18 -3.67 -19.66
N LYS A 217 -16.19 -2.90 -20.11
CA LYS A 217 -15.87 -1.55 -19.58
C LYS A 217 -16.99 -0.53 -19.82
N ALA A 218 -17.71 -0.64 -20.92
CA ALA A 218 -18.84 0.24 -21.26
C ALA A 218 -20.19 -0.20 -20.65
N SER A 219 -20.21 -1.29 -19.87
CA SER A 219 -21.45 -1.85 -19.33
C SER A 219 -22.13 -0.89 -18.36
N TYR A 220 -23.41 -0.59 -18.60
CA TYR A 220 -24.25 0.22 -17.71
C TYR A 220 -24.47 -0.41 -16.33
N LYS A 221 -24.17 -1.70 -16.19
CA LYS A 221 -24.29 -2.44 -14.92
C LYS A 221 -23.14 -2.14 -13.95
N LEU A 222 -22.05 -1.53 -14.43
CA LEU A 222 -20.94 -1.18 -13.56
C LEU A 222 -21.36 -0.11 -12.54
N PRO A 223 -20.96 -0.24 -11.27
CA PRO A 223 -21.20 0.78 -10.26
C PRO A 223 -20.66 2.14 -10.70
N SER A 224 -21.41 3.21 -10.45
CA SER A 224 -21.06 4.56 -10.88
C SER A 224 -20.33 5.36 -9.81
N TYR A 225 -19.33 6.13 -10.22
CA TYR A 225 -18.64 7.11 -9.37
C TYR A 225 -19.42 8.42 -9.19
N MET A 226 -20.44 8.67 -10.01
CA MET A 226 -21.11 9.99 -10.10
C MET A 226 -21.57 10.54 -8.74
N PRO A 227 -22.27 9.78 -7.87
CA PRO A 227 -22.71 10.31 -6.58
C PRO A 227 -21.55 10.68 -5.65
N ILE A 228 -20.40 10.02 -5.81
CA ILE A 228 -19.21 10.27 -5.01
C ILE A 228 -18.48 11.51 -5.52
N ASN A 229 -18.35 11.65 -6.84
CA ASN A 229 -17.81 12.85 -7.48
C ASN A 229 -18.60 14.11 -7.06
N GLU A 230 -19.93 14.04 -7.08
CA GLU A 230 -20.80 15.14 -6.65
C GLU A 230 -20.59 15.48 -5.17
N SER A 231 -20.51 14.46 -4.30
CA SER A 231 -20.21 14.68 -2.88
C SER A 231 -18.85 15.35 -2.67
N LEU A 232 -17.81 14.92 -3.39
CA LEU A 232 -16.47 15.51 -3.27
C LEU A 232 -16.42 16.95 -3.79
N LEU A 233 -17.17 17.24 -4.86
CA LEU A 233 -17.32 18.59 -5.39
C LEU A 233 -17.97 19.53 -4.38
N LEU A 234 -19.04 19.09 -3.71
CA LEU A 234 -19.71 19.84 -2.64
C LEU A 234 -18.79 20.12 -1.45
N LEU A 235 -17.83 19.22 -1.17
CA LEU A 235 -16.83 19.41 -0.12
C LEU A 235 -15.67 20.34 -0.55
N GLY A 236 -15.71 20.91 -1.75
CA GLY A 236 -14.73 21.86 -2.29
C GLY A 236 -13.75 21.26 -3.31
N GLY A 237 -13.85 19.95 -3.57
CA GLY A 237 -13.13 19.25 -4.63
C GLY A 237 -11.62 19.50 -4.66
N GLN A 238 -11.06 19.50 -5.88
CA GLN A 238 -9.62 19.64 -6.11
C GLN A 238 -9.06 20.96 -5.59
N ALA A 239 -9.80 22.07 -5.75
CA ALA A 239 -9.33 23.40 -5.35
C ALA A 239 -9.08 23.49 -3.84
N ARG A 240 -10.00 22.93 -3.03
CA ARG A 240 -9.83 22.89 -1.58
C ARG A 240 -8.68 21.97 -1.16
N LEU A 241 -8.52 20.84 -1.85
CA LEU A 241 -7.39 19.94 -1.61
C LEU A 241 -6.05 20.66 -1.83
N VAL A 242 -5.89 21.31 -2.99
CA VAL A 242 -4.66 22.04 -3.34
C VAL A 242 -4.40 23.15 -2.31
N HIS A 243 -5.41 23.96 -1.99
CA HIS A 243 -5.24 25.05 -1.02
C HIS A 243 -4.75 24.58 0.36
N LEU A 244 -5.33 23.50 0.90
CA LEU A 244 -4.94 22.98 2.20
C LEU A 244 -3.59 22.25 2.16
N ALA A 245 -3.32 21.51 1.09
CA ALA A 245 -2.02 20.88 0.87
C ALA A 245 -0.91 21.94 0.75
N ASP A 246 -1.14 23.03 0.01
CA ASP A 246 -0.20 24.13 -0.13
C ASP A 246 0.11 24.77 1.22
N ARG A 247 -0.93 25.09 2.02
CA ARG A 247 -0.75 25.63 3.37
C ARG A 247 0.02 24.68 4.28
N TYR A 248 -0.26 23.38 4.20
CA TYR A 248 0.43 22.37 5.01
C TYR A 248 1.91 22.28 4.62
N TYR A 249 2.22 22.11 3.33
CA TYR A 249 3.60 21.93 2.89
C TYR A 249 4.43 23.20 2.97
N GLN A 250 3.82 24.37 2.80
CA GLN A 250 4.47 25.65 3.07
C GLN A 250 5.04 25.70 4.50
N ALA A 251 4.29 25.19 5.48
CA ALA A 251 4.67 25.23 6.89
C ALA A 251 5.52 24.03 7.34
N ALA A 252 5.26 22.84 6.78
CA ALA A 252 5.80 21.58 7.29
C ALA A 252 7.04 21.07 6.53
N TYR A 253 7.17 21.35 5.22
CA TYR A 253 8.28 20.82 4.44
C TYR A 253 9.53 21.69 4.62
N PRO A 254 10.72 21.09 4.83
CA PRO A 254 11.97 21.83 4.94
C PRO A 254 12.44 22.28 3.55
N TRP A 255 11.87 23.36 3.04
CA TRP A 255 12.20 23.89 1.72
C TRP A 255 13.66 24.33 1.63
N GLN A 256 14.29 24.06 0.50
CA GLN A 256 15.56 24.69 0.17
C GLN A 256 15.27 26.12 -0.29
N GLU A 257 15.86 27.10 0.39
CA GLU A 257 15.79 28.50 -0.03
C GLU A 257 16.56 28.68 -1.34
N LYS A 258 16.03 29.54 -2.23
CA LYS A 258 16.74 29.88 -3.46
C LYS A 258 18.03 30.60 -3.08
N ILE A 259 19.17 30.06 -3.52
CA ILE A 259 20.42 30.79 -3.45
C ILE A 259 20.34 31.86 -4.53
N GLU A 260 19.92 33.06 -4.14
CA GLU A 260 20.08 34.24 -4.99
C GLU A 260 21.59 34.39 -5.23
N LYS A 261 22.04 34.12 -6.47
CA LYS A 261 23.37 34.55 -6.87
C LYS A 261 23.38 36.07 -6.72
N PRO A 262 24.32 36.67 -5.98
CA PRO A 262 24.44 38.11 -5.97
C PRO A 262 24.58 38.55 -7.42
N ALA A 263 23.70 39.45 -7.85
CA ALA A 263 23.88 40.15 -9.10
C ALA A 263 25.25 40.81 -9.00
N PHE A 264 26.24 40.26 -9.71
CA PHE A 264 27.55 40.89 -9.77
C PHE A 264 27.37 42.30 -10.32
N ALA A 265 27.97 43.24 -9.58
CA ALA A 265 27.96 44.68 -9.74
C ALA A 265 28.36 45.17 -11.14
#